data_AF-A0A1G1AP42-F1
#
_entry.id   AF-A0A1G1AP42-F1
#
_cell.length_a   1.000
_cell.length_b   1.000
_cell.length_c   1.000
_cell.angle_alpha   90.00
_cell.angle_beta   90.00
_cell.angle_gamma   90.00
#
_symmetry.space_group_name_H-M   'P 1'
#
loop_
_entity.id
_entity.type
_entity.pdbx_description
1 polymer ?
#
loop_
_entity_poly.entity_id
_entity_poly.type
_entity_poly.pdbx_seq_one_letter_code
_entity_poly.pdbx_strand_id
1 'polypeptide(L)' 'MDYRNIITIEPGKRSGKPCIRGLRITVYDVLDYLASGMTPQQILEDFDYLTAEDIQACLAYAADREKHQLVVNA' A
#
# COMPACT_ATOMS: atom_id res chain seq x y z
N MET A 1 -1.99 13.35 1.48
CA MET A 1 -0.90 12.64 2.19
C MET A 1 0.22 12.38 1.20
N ASP A 2 1.47 12.66 1.56
CA ASP A 2 2.62 12.28 0.73
C ASP A 2 3.10 10.88 1.13
N TYR A 3 2.77 9.87 0.32
CA TYR A 3 3.08 8.47 0.61
C TYR A 3 4.53 8.07 0.29
N ARG A 4 5.32 8.94 -0.37
CA ARG A 4 6.62 8.58 -0.96
C ARG A 4 7.69 8.19 0.06
N ASN A 5 7.55 8.63 1.31
CA ASN A 5 8.44 8.23 2.40
C ASN A 5 8.02 6.93 3.11
N ILE A 6 6.81 6.43 2.82
CA ILE A 6 6.22 5.25 3.44
C ILE A 6 6.14 4.08 2.46
N ILE A 7 5.85 4.33 1.19
CA ILE A 7 5.79 3.28 0.16
C ILE A 7 7.10 3.27 -0.63
N THR A 8 7.85 2.18 -0.49
CA THR A 8 9.13 1.96 -1.19
C THR A 8 8.98 0.92 -2.29
N ILE A 9 9.75 1.08 -3.37
CA ILE A 9 9.87 0.10 -4.45
C ILE A 9 11.33 -0.32 -4.50
N GLU A 10 11.62 -1.53 -4.04
CA GLU A 10 12.98 -2.06 -3.93
C GLU A 10 13.13 -3.27 -4.87
N PRO A 11 14.07 -3.24 -5.84
CA PRO A 11 14.34 -4.39 -6.70
C PRO A 11 14.62 -5.66 -5.88
N GLY A 12 14.00 -6.78 -6.25
CA GLY A 12 14.17 -8.07 -5.56
C GLY A 12 13.35 -8.24 -4.26
N LYS A 13 12.84 -7.16 -3.66
CA LYS A 13 11.90 -7.25 -2.53
C LYS A 13 10.48 -7.45 -3.05
N ARG A 14 9.86 -8.59 -2.71
CA ARG A 14 8.52 -8.97 -3.21
C ARG A 14 8.39 -8.77 -4.73
N SER A 15 9.45 -9.09 -5.49
CA SER A 15 9.52 -8.91 -6.95
C SER A 15 9.36 -7.45 -7.41
N GLY A 16 9.83 -6.48 -6.64
CA GLY A 16 9.76 -5.05 -7.01
C GLY A 16 8.36 -4.44 -6.82
N LYS A 17 7.48 -5.10 -6.06
CA LYS A 17 6.16 -4.54 -5.73
C LYS A 17 6.29 -3.39 -4.72
N PRO A 18 5.43 -2.36 -4.78
CA PRO A 18 5.37 -1.29 -3.78
C PRO A 18 5.08 -1.89 -2.40
N CYS A 19 6.01 -1.68 -1.46
CA CYS A 19 5.96 -2.19 -0.10
C CYS A 19 5.92 -1.05 0.91
N ILE A 20 5.37 -1.30 2.08
CA ILE A 20 5.46 -0.38 3.22
C ILE A 20 6.91 -0.34 3.73
N ARG A 21 7.39 0.83 4.15
CA ARG A 21 8.78 1.15 4.53
C ARG A 21 9.36 0.10 5.47
N GLY A 22 10.48 -0.51 5.07
CA GLY A 22 11.15 -1.54 5.90
C GLY A 22 10.39 -2.86 6.08
N LEU A 23 9.16 -2.97 5.56
CA LEU A 23 8.31 -4.16 5.70
C LEU A 23 8.22 -4.93 4.38
N ARG A 24 7.84 -6.20 4.44
CA ARG A 24 7.55 -7.04 3.27
C ARG A 24 6.05 -7.17 2.97
N ILE A 25 5.25 -6.24 3.50
CA ILE A 25 3.83 -6.07 3.19
C ILE A 25 3.73 -5.13 1.99
N THR A 26 3.08 -5.58 0.93
CA THR A 26 2.83 -4.80 -0.28
C THR A 26 1.56 -3.95 -0.14
N VAL A 27 1.47 -2.89 -0.93
CA VAL A 27 0.23 -2.12 -1.06
C VAL A 27 -0.95 -3.04 -1.45
N TYR A 28 -0.69 -4.04 -2.31
CA TYR A 28 -1.71 -4.99 -2.74
C TYR A 28 -2.21 -5.87 -1.60
N ASP A 29 -1.33 -6.32 -0.71
CA ASP A 29 -1.75 -7.14 0.45
C ASP A 29 -2.77 -6.34 1.31
N VAL A 30 -2.49 -5.05 1.58
CA VAL A 30 -3.42 -4.18 2.33
C VAL A 30 -4.74 -3.96 1.58
N LEU A 31 -4.69 -3.75 0.26
CA LEU A 31 -5.91 -3.59 -0.55
C LEU A 31 -6.74 -4.88 -0.58
N ASP A 32 -6.10 -6.05 -0.66
CA ASP A 32 -6.78 -7.35 -0.63
C ASP A 32 -7.44 -7.60 0.73
N TYR A 33 -6.79 -7.23 1.84
CA TYR A 33 -7.40 -7.29 3.17
C TYR A 33 -8.65 -6.42 3.25
N LEU A 34 -8.57 -5.16 2.82
CA LEU A 34 -9.72 -4.25 2.80
C LEU A 34 -10.83 -4.77 1.87
N ALA A 35 -10.47 -5.30 0.69
CA ALA A 35 -11.42 -5.87 -0.27
C ALA A 35 -12.12 -7.13 0.27
N SER A 36 -11.46 -7.89 1.14
CA SER A 36 -12.07 -9.03 1.84
C SER A 36 -13.01 -8.63 2.98
N GLY A 37 -13.13 -7.33 3.27
CA GLY A 37 -14.04 -6.78 4.27
C GLY A 37 -13.41 -6.52 5.63
N MET A 38 -12.09 -6.66 5.77
CA MET A 38 -11.39 -6.27 6.99
C MET A 38 -11.45 -4.75 7.18
N THR A 39 -11.68 -4.33 8.43
CA THR A 39 -11.54 -2.92 8.81
C THR A 39 -10.07 -2.55 9.02
N PRO A 40 -9.68 -1.28 8.89
CA PRO A 40 -8.33 -0.83 9.23
C PRO A 40 -7.91 -1.23 10.65
N GLN A 41 -8.83 -1.20 11.61
CA GLN A 41 -8.56 -1.60 13.00
C GLN A 41 -8.17 -3.07 13.10
N GLN A 42 -8.90 -3.97 12.46
CA GLN A 42 -8.57 -5.40 12.42
C GLN A 42 -7.21 -5.65 11.76
N ILE A 43 -6.87 -4.91 10.70
CA ILE A 43 -5.55 -5.01 10.06
C ILE A 43 -4.45 -4.59 11.06
N LEU A 44 -4.66 -3.53 11.84
CA LEU A 44 -3.67 -3.08 12.84
C LEU A 44 -3.58 -4.03 14.05
N GLU A 45 -4.66 -4.73 14.39
CA GLU A 45 -4.68 -5.77 15.42
C GLU A 45 -3.90 -7.01 14.98
N ASP A 46 -4.06 -7.44 13.73
CA ASP A 46 -3.35 -8.61 13.16
C ASP A 46 -1.88 -8.30 12.83
N PHE A 47 -1.56 -7.03 12.54
CA PHE A 47 -0.24 -6.57 12.16
C PHE A 47 0.17 -5.36 13.02
N ASP A 48 0.56 -5.61 14.27
CA ASP A 48 0.91 -4.59 15.28
C ASP A 48 2.07 -3.65 14.90
N TYR A 49 2.87 -4.04 13.92
CA TYR A 49 3.95 -3.22 13.34
C TYR A 49 3.50 -2.30 12.20
N LEU A 50 2.24 -2.38 11.78
CA LEU A 50 1.62 -1.41 10.89
C LEU A 50 1.07 -0.24 11.69
N THR A 51 1.06 0.92 11.05
CA THR A 51 0.40 2.12 11.55
C THR A 51 -0.78 2.49 10.67
N ALA A 52 -1.72 3.26 11.24
CA ALA A 52 -2.83 3.81 10.46
C ALA A 52 -2.33 4.67 9.27
N GLU A 53 -1.17 5.32 9.44
CA GLU A 53 -0.53 6.11 8.39
C GLU A 53 -0.02 5.23 7.24
N ASP A 54 0.46 4.02 7.53
CA ASP A 54 0.86 3.05 6.50
C ASP A 54 -0.33 2.59 5.65
N ILE A 55 -1.49 2.35 6.27
CA ILE A 55 -2.73 2.00 5.55
C ILE A 55 -3.18 3.18 4.66
N GLN A 56 -3.17 4.41 5.20
CA GLN A 56 -3.50 5.61 4.43
C GLN A 56 -2.52 5.83 3.27
N ALA A 57 -1.23 5.56 3.47
CA ALA A 57 -0.23 5.64 2.42
C ALA A 57 -0.46 4.61 1.30
N CYS A 58 -0.90 3.39 1.64
CA CYS A 58 -1.29 2.38 0.64
C CYS A 58 -2.45 2.88 -0.23
N LEU A 59 -3.50 3.44 0.39
CA LEU A 59 -4.64 4.00 -0.32
C LEU A 59 -4.25 5.21 -1.19
N ALA A 60 -3.41 6.10 -0.67
CA ALA A 60 -2.93 7.27 -1.41
C ALA A 60 -2.06 6.86 -2.61
N TYR A 61 -1.17 5.88 -2.45
CA TYR A 61 -0.38 5.31 -3.56
C TYR A 61 -1.30 4.72 -4.64
N ALA A 62 -2.30 3.93 -4.24
CA ALA A 62 -3.22 3.31 -5.18
C ALA A 62 -4.01 4.37 -5.97
N ALA A 63 -4.57 5.37 -5.28
CA ALA A 63 -5.30 6.46 -5.90
C ALA A 63 -4.43 7.29 -6.87
N ASP A 64 -3.16 7.54 -6.53
CA ASP A 64 -2.23 8.24 -7.40
C ASP A 64 -1.87 7.40 -8.64
N ARG A 65 -1.59 6.11 -8.45
CA ARG A 65 -1.28 5.18 -9.55
C ARG A 65 -2.42 5.09 -10.54
N GLU A 66 -3.67 4.93 -10.07
CA GLU A 66 -4.84 4.85 -10.95
C GLU A 66 -5.05 6.14 -11.76
N LYS A 67 -4.86 7.32 -11.13
CA LYS A 67 -4.93 8.61 -11.85
C LYS A 67 -3.91 8.71 -12.98
N HIS A 68 -2.69 8.22 -12.77
CA HIS A 68 -1.62 8.29 -13.77
C HIS A 68 -1.72 7.18 -14.83
N GLN A 69 -2.41 6.07 -14.55
CA GLN A 69 -2.65 5.02 -15.56
C GLN A 69 -3.68 5.43 -16.62
N LEU A 70 -4.54 6.42 -16.34
CA LEU A 70 -5.54 6.92 -17.29
C LEU A 70 -4.95 7.78 -18.42
N VAL A 71 -3.63 7.96 -18.51
CA VAL A 71 -2.97 8.81 -19.52
C VAL A 71 -2.36 8.01 -20.69
N VAL A 72 -2.50 6.69 -20.73
CA VAL A 72 -2.01 5.88 -21.87
C VAL A 72 -3.19 5.21 -22.56
N ASN A 73 -3.81 5.95 -23.48
CA ASN A 73 -4.35 5.50 -24.79
C ASN A 73 -5.21 6.63 -25.36
N ALA A 74 -4.61 7.45 -26.23
CA ALA A 74 -5.30 8.27 -27.23
C ALA A 74 -4.51 8.18 -28.54
#